data_AF-A0A928R3K1-F1
#
_entry.id   AF-A0A928R3K1-F1
#
_cell.length_a   1.000
_cell.length_b   1.000
_cell.length_c   1.000
_cell.angle_alpha   90.00
_cell.angle_beta   90.00
_cell.angle_gamma   90.00
#
_symmetry.space_group_name_H-M   'P 1'
#
loop_
_entity.id
_entity.type
_entity.pdbx_description
1 polymer ?
#
loop_
_entity_poly.entity_id
_entity_poly.type
_entity_poly.pdbx_seq_one_letter_code
_entity_poly.pdbx_strand_id
1 'polypeptide(L)'
;MNIKELANMVELNNVLRTAEMFYGPDLLFRVINNYKKITAADAKEVGITVFVRAMLRDSSGKLSTAEDFNENETSVIYDVWGEYDDDEDKTPHAVDDLDIEEIAGLKLNEDVLNNMSKTSALAHILFSITK
;
A
#
# COMPACT_ATOMS: atom_id res chain seq x y z
N MET A 1 20.38 -7.52 -18.12
CA MET A 1 19.46 -6.73 -17.30
C MET A 1 19.07 -5.49 -18.09
N ASN A 2 17.78 -5.32 -18.38
CA ASN A 2 17.25 -4.16 -19.11
C ASN A 2 16.78 -3.06 -18.14
N ILE A 3 16.45 -1.87 -18.66
CA ILE A 3 16.05 -0.70 -17.85
C ILE A 3 14.77 -1.00 -17.03
N LYS A 4 13.83 -1.78 -17.58
CA LYS A 4 12.59 -2.15 -16.91
C LYS A 4 12.85 -3.09 -15.73
N GLU A 5 13.73 -4.08 -15.90
CA GLU A 5 14.16 -4.99 -14.83
C GLU A 5 14.86 -4.22 -13.70
N LEU A 6 15.71 -3.24 -14.03
CA LEU A 6 16.37 -2.40 -13.05
C LEU A 6 15.37 -1.52 -12.28
N ALA A 7 14.41 -0.89 -12.96
CA ALA A 7 13.37 -0.08 -12.34
C ALA A 7 12.54 -0.90 -11.35
N ASN A 8 12.10 -2.09 -11.75
CA ASN A 8 11.33 -3.00 -10.89
C ASN A 8 12.12 -3.43 -9.65
N MET A 9 13.44 -3.65 -9.78
CA MET A 9 14.30 -3.97 -8.63
C MET A 9 14.46 -2.79 -7.68
N VAL A 10 14.62 -1.56 -8.19
CA VAL A 10 14.71 -0.35 -7.37
C VAL A 10 13.41 -0.13 -6.60
N GLU A 11 12.26 -0.26 -7.26
CA GLU A 11 10.95 -0.11 -6.63
C GLU A 11 10.71 -1.20 -5.58
N LEU A 12 11.03 -2.46 -5.89
CA LEU A 12 10.98 -3.55 -4.91
C LEU A 12 11.85 -3.25 -3.68
N ASN A 13 13.11 -2.84 -3.88
CA ASN A 13 14.00 -2.53 -2.76
C ASN A 13 13.46 -1.40 -1.88
N ASN A 14 12.86 -0.38 -2.49
CA ASN A 14 12.25 0.72 -1.74
C ASN A 14 11.02 0.26 -0.95
N VAL A 15 10.18 -0.61 -1.53
CA VAL A 15 9.03 -1.22 -0.83
C VAL A 15 9.52 -2.03 0.36
N LEU A 16 10.55 -2.87 0.17
CA LEU A 16 11.10 -3.71 1.24
C LEU A 16 11.70 -2.88 2.37
N ARG A 17 12.47 -1.84 2.04
CA ARG A 17 13.05 -0.93 3.04
C ARG A 17 11.96 -0.23 3.85
N THR A 18 10.88 0.20 3.19
CA THR A 18 9.76 0.86 3.86
C THR A 18 8.98 -0.12 4.73
N ALA A 19 8.72 -1.32 4.24
CA ALA A 19 8.06 -2.37 5.00
C ALA A 19 8.88 -2.79 6.23
N GLU A 20 10.19 -2.96 6.10
CA GLU A 20 11.08 -3.26 7.22
C GLU A 20 11.05 -2.17 8.28
N MET A 21 11.06 -0.90 7.86
CA MET A 21 11.03 0.26 8.75
C MET A 21 9.73 0.34 9.57
N PHE A 22 8.57 0.04 8.97
CA PHE A 22 7.27 0.18 9.63
C PHE A 22 6.75 -1.09 10.29
N TYR A 23 7.08 -2.26 9.75
CA TYR A 23 6.46 -3.54 10.12
C TYR A 23 7.46 -4.56 10.64
N GLY A 24 8.75 -4.25 10.58
CA GLY A 24 9.82 -5.14 11.00
C GLY A 24 10.18 -6.21 9.96
N PRO A 25 11.23 -7.00 10.24
CA PRO A 25 11.85 -7.89 9.26
C PRO A 25 11.05 -9.17 8.95
N ASP A 26 10.10 -9.58 9.80
CA ASP A 26 9.47 -10.90 9.73
C ASP A 26 8.48 -11.06 8.55
N LEU A 27 7.98 -9.96 7.97
CA LEU A 27 6.98 -10.00 6.88
C LEU A 27 7.55 -9.95 5.47
N LEU A 28 8.89 -9.89 5.32
CA LEU A 28 9.55 -9.59 4.06
C LEU A 28 9.17 -10.53 2.90
N PHE A 29 9.12 -11.85 3.15
CA PHE A 29 8.89 -12.84 2.11
C PHE A 29 7.48 -12.76 1.51
N ARG A 30 6.47 -12.49 2.35
CA ARG A 30 5.07 -12.36 1.89
C ARG A 30 4.88 -11.09 1.06
N VAL A 31 5.48 -9.99 1.51
CA VAL A 31 5.49 -8.70 0.78
C VAL A 31 6.16 -8.84 -0.59
N ILE A 32 7.32 -9.51 -0.69
CA ILE A 32 8.00 -9.75 -1.98
C ILE A 32 7.10 -10.53 -2.95
N ASN A 33 6.46 -11.60 -2.47
CA ASN A 33 5.63 -12.44 -3.32
C ASN A 33 4.38 -11.70 -3.79
N ASN A 34 3.74 -10.93 -2.93
CA ASN A 34 2.57 -10.13 -3.30
C ASN A 34 2.95 -8.98 -4.25
N TYR A 35 4.07 -8.29 -4.01
CA TYR A 35 4.59 -7.28 -4.93
C TYR A 35 4.83 -7.87 -6.34
N LYS A 36 5.47 -9.03 -6.43
CA LYS A 36 5.70 -9.71 -7.71
C LYS A 36 4.40 -10.08 -8.43
N LYS A 37 3.36 -10.50 -7.70
CA LYS A 37 2.04 -10.80 -8.27
C LYS A 37 1.36 -9.55 -8.83
N ILE A 38 1.32 -8.45 -8.07
CA ILE A 38 0.66 -7.20 -8.47
C ILE A 38 1.39 -6.53 -9.64
N THR A 39 2.72 -6.62 -9.66
CA THR A 39 3.56 -6.01 -10.71
C THR A 39 3.85 -6.93 -11.89
N ALA A 40 3.25 -8.13 -11.93
CA ALA A 40 3.39 -9.06 -13.04
C ALA A 40 2.81 -8.45 -14.32
N ALA A 41 3.44 -8.72 -15.47
CA ALA A 41 3.08 -8.09 -16.74
C ALA A 41 1.71 -8.53 -17.31
N ASP A 42 1.11 -9.55 -16.72
CA ASP A 42 -0.17 -10.18 -17.04
C ASP A 42 -1.25 -9.94 -15.96
N ALA A 43 -0.98 -9.07 -14.98
CA ALA A 43 -2.00 -8.58 -14.05
C ALA A 43 -3.18 -8.00 -14.84
N LYS A 44 -4.38 -8.55 -14.63
CA LYS A 44 -5.61 -7.99 -15.17
C LYS A 44 -5.83 -6.63 -14.51
N GLU A 45 -6.01 -5.56 -15.28
CA GLU A 45 -6.37 -4.25 -14.72
C GLU A 45 -7.79 -4.36 -14.16
N VAL A 46 -7.87 -4.45 -12.83
CA VAL A 46 -9.12 -4.26 -12.10
C VAL A 46 -9.05 -2.84 -11.58
N GLY A 47 -10.01 -2.01 -12.00
CA GLY A 47 -10.01 -0.57 -11.67
C GLY A 47 -10.36 -0.35 -10.21
N ILE A 48 -9.47 -0.68 -9.28
CA ILE A 48 -9.65 -0.37 -7.86
C ILE A 48 -8.87 0.90 -7.56
N THR A 49 -9.57 1.90 -7.02
CA THR A 49 -8.97 3.09 -6.43
C THR A 49 -8.69 2.81 -4.95
N VAL A 50 -7.42 2.94 -4.55
CA VAL A 50 -6.99 2.71 -3.16
C VAL A 50 -6.76 4.02 -2.43
N PHE A 51 -7.20 4.01 -1.19
CA PHE A 51 -7.02 5.08 -0.23
C PHE A 51 -6.19 4.56 0.94
N VAL A 52 -5.24 5.39 1.37
CA VAL A 52 -4.42 5.12 2.54
C VAL A 52 -4.52 6.32 3.46
N ARG A 53 -4.87 6.10 4.72
CA ARG A 53 -4.93 7.15 5.75
C ARG A 53 -3.97 6.84 6.87
N ALA A 54 -3.15 7.82 7.22
CA ALA A 54 -2.34 7.81 8.42
C ALA A 54 -3.13 8.32 9.63
N MET A 55 -3.02 7.61 10.74
CA MET A 55 -3.54 8.01 12.03
C MET A 55 -2.40 8.04 13.05
N LEU A 56 -2.27 9.14 13.77
CA LEU A 56 -1.38 9.24 14.92
C LEU A 56 -2.04 8.62 16.13
N ARG A 57 -1.32 7.70 16.79
CA ARG A 57 -1.68 7.22 18.11
C ARG A 57 -0.87 7.98 19.16
N ASP A 58 -1.55 8.75 20.00
CA ASP A 58 -0.89 9.44 21.11
C ASP A 58 -0.54 8.47 22.27
N SER A 59 0.14 8.99 23.29
CA SER A 59 0.53 8.20 24.48
C SER A 59 -0.66 7.67 25.31
N SER A 60 -1.87 8.19 25.07
CA SER A 60 -3.11 7.70 25.68
C SER A 60 -3.81 6.64 24.82
N GLY A 61 -3.29 6.34 23.63
CA GLY A 61 -3.89 5.42 22.67
C GLY A 61 -4.99 6.04 21.81
N LYS A 62 -5.26 7.35 21.96
CA LYS A 62 -6.25 8.05 21.14
C LYS A 62 -5.72 8.22 19.72
N LEU A 63 -6.59 7.94 18.76
CA LEU A 63 -6.29 8.10 17.34
C LEU A 63 -6.72 9.49 16.87
N SER A 64 -5.88 10.11 16.06
CA SER A 64 -6.17 11.35 15.34
C SER A 64 -5.64 11.23 13.92
N THR A 65 -6.32 11.85 12.95
CA THR A 65 -5.83 11.87 11.58
C THR A 65 -4.50 12.62 11.54
N ALA A 66 -3.49 12.04 10.89
CA ALA A 66 -2.28 12.77 10.57
C ALA A 66 -2.62 13.72 9.39
N GLU A 67 -2.69 15.03 9.66
CA GLU A 67 -2.96 16.02 8.61
C GLU A 67 -1.78 16.14 7.63
N ASP A 68 -0.56 15.94 8.13
CA ASP A 68 0.66 15.78 7.33
C ASP A 68 1.21 14.36 7.52
N PHE A 69 1.39 13.66 6.41
CA PHE A 69 1.94 12.31 6.42
C PHE A 69 3.47 12.36 6.51
N ASN A 70 4.03 11.85 7.59
CA ASN A 70 5.48 11.70 7.74
C ASN A 70 5.86 10.23 7.74
N GLU A 71 6.54 9.80 6.67
CA GLU A 71 6.98 8.41 6.50
C GLU A 71 8.06 7.96 7.50
N ASN A 72 8.53 8.83 8.41
CA ASN A 72 9.54 8.49 9.41
C ASN A 72 8.97 8.35 10.83
N GLU A 73 7.66 8.50 11.01
CA GLU A 73 7.03 8.45 12.33
C GLU A 73 6.65 7.01 12.73
N THR A 74 7.12 6.59 13.90
CA THR A 74 6.94 5.22 14.40
C THR A 74 5.62 5.00 15.16
N SER A 75 4.86 6.07 15.43
CA SER A 75 3.56 6.05 16.11
C SER A 75 2.36 6.12 15.16
N VAL A 76 2.60 5.97 13.85
CA VAL A 76 1.56 6.06 12.82
C VAL A 76 0.93 4.69 12.59
N ILE A 77 -0.40 4.69 12.48
CA ILE A 77 -1.21 3.55 12.06
C ILE A 77 -1.78 3.86 10.70
N TYR A 78 -1.74 2.90 9.80
CA TYR A 78 -2.28 3.05 8.46
C TYR A 78 -3.57 2.27 8.32
N ASP A 79 -4.60 2.98 7.87
CA ASP A 79 -5.86 2.42 7.44
C ASP A 79 -5.88 2.39 5.91
N VAL A 80 -6.27 1.26 5.33
CA VAL A 80 -6.16 1.00 3.89
C VAL A 80 -7.47 0.41 3.40
N TRP A 81 -8.12 1.10 2.46
CA TRP A 81 -9.36 0.65 1.82
C TRP A 81 -9.34 0.87 0.32
N GLY A 82 -10.14 0.09 -0.41
CA GLY A 82 -10.31 0.16 -1.85
C GLY A 82 -11.76 0.44 -2.24
N GLU A 83 -11.95 1.13 -3.35
CA GLU A 83 -13.24 1.31 -4.03
C GLU A 83 -13.11 0.84 -5.47
N TYR A 84 -14.08 0.07 -5.97
CA TYR A 84 -14.09 -0.34 -7.38
C TYR A 84 -14.60 0.82 -8.27
N ASP A 85 -13.94 1.03 -9.41
CA ASP A 85 -14.25 2.08 -10.39
C ASP A 85 -15.65 1.85 -11.05
N ASP A 86 -16.17 0.61 -11.03
CA ASP A 86 -17.47 0.22 -11.59
C ASP A 86 -18.57 0.03 -10.54
N ASP A 87 -18.30 0.27 -9.26
CA ASP A 87 -19.31 0.23 -8.21
C ASP A 87 -20.15 1.52 -8.21
N GLU A 88 -21.44 1.39 -8.55
CA GLU A 88 -22.40 2.51 -8.58
C GLU A 88 -22.50 3.19 -7.19
N ASP A 89 -22.25 2.45 -6.11
CA ASP A 89 -22.37 2.92 -4.74
C ASP A 89 -21.02 3.22 -4.05
N LYS A 90 -19.89 3.20 -4.79
CA LYS A 90 -18.52 3.52 -4.32
C LYS A 90 -18.28 3.13 -2.87
N THR A 91 -18.61 1.89 -2.50
CA THR A 91 -18.50 1.49 -1.09
C THR A 91 -17.04 1.16 -0.80
N PRO A 92 -16.41 1.80 0.20
CA PRO A 92 -15.04 1.47 0.55
C PRO A 92 -14.98 0.10 1.25
N HIS A 93 -14.10 -0.76 0.76
CA HIS A 93 -13.81 -2.09 1.30
C HIS A 93 -12.43 -2.10 1.95
N ALA A 94 -12.29 -2.79 3.09
CA ALA A 94 -10.97 -3.00 3.68
C ALA A 94 -10.10 -3.80 2.70
N VAL A 95 -8.84 -3.40 2.51
CA VAL A 95 -7.98 -4.03 1.50
C VAL A 95 -7.61 -5.48 1.85
N ASP A 96 -7.64 -5.85 3.12
CA ASP A 96 -7.43 -7.24 3.58
C ASP A 96 -8.60 -8.17 3.24
N ASP A 97 -9.77 -7.63 2.92
CA ASP A 97 -10.92 -8.39 2.42
C ASP A 97 -10.90 -8.60 0.89
N LEU A 98 -9.96 -7.98 0.18
CA LEU A 98 -9.86 -8.03 -1.29
C LEU A 98 -8.92 -9.14 -1.78
N ASP A 99 -9.26 -9.79 -2.90
CA ASP A 99 -8.40 -10.80 -3.50
C ASP A 99 -7.18 -10.15 -4.19
N ILE A 100 -6.02 -10.81 -4.13
CA ILE A 100 -4.75 -10.29 -4.69
C ILE A 100 -4.83 -10.02 -6.21
N GLU A 101 -5.69 -10.77 -6.90
CA GLU A 101 -5.94 -10.61 -8.34
C GLU A 101 -6.85 -9.40 -8.63
N GLU A 102 -7.67 -8.99 -7.65
CA GLU A 102 -8.54 -7.82 -7.72
C GLU A 102 -7.77 -6.52 -7.49
N ILE A 103 -6.67 -6.59 -6.75
CA ILE A 103 -5.74 -5.47 -6.56
C ILE A 103 -4.55 -5.52 -7.52
N ALA A 104 -4.62 -6.33 -8.58
CA ALA A 104 -3.67 -6.25 -9.67
C ALA A 104 -4.12 -5.08 -10.59
N GLY A 105 -3.30 -4.04 -10.78
CA GLY A 105 -3.71 -2.86 -11.57
C GLY A 105 -4.26 -1.65 -10.79
N LEU A 106 -3.90 -1.54 -9.51
CA LEU A 106 -4.29 -0.47 -8.59
C LEU A 106 -4.08 0.94 -9.15
N LYS A 107 -5.07 1.80 -8.90
CA LYS A 107 -4.91 3.25 -8.98
C LYS A 107 -4.81 3.80 -7.56
N LEU A 108 -3.70 4.48 -7.26
CA LEU A 108 -3.60 5.26 -6.04
C LEU A 108 -4.29 6.60 -6.27
N ASN A 109 -5.16 7.00 -5.34
CA ASN A 109 -5.78 8.33 -5.39
C ASN A 109 -4.71 9.44 -5.31
N GLU A 110 -4.93 10.56 -6.01
CA GLU A 110 -4.02 11.72 -6.02
C GLU A 110 -3.73 12.26 -4.62
N ASP A 111 -4.71 12.27 -3.72
CA ASP A 111 -4.54 12.73 -2.33
C ASP A 111 -3.53 11.87 -1.57
N VAL A 112 -3.47 10.56 -1.85
CA VAL A 112 -2.45 9.66 -1.28
C VAL A 112 -1.07 10.00 -1.84
N LEU A 113 -0.97 10.24 -3.15
CA LEU A 113 0.30 10.58 -3.81
C LEU A 113 0.84 11.96 -3.42
N ASN A 114 -0.05 12.90 -3.08
CA ASN A 114 0.32 14.23 -2.63
C ASN A 114 0.95 14.22 -1.23
N ASN A 115 0.59 13.24 -0.40
CA ASN A 115 1.03 13.15 0.99
C ASN A 115 2.02 12.01 1.24
N MET A 116 2.12 11.02 0.34
CA MET A 116 2.96 9.83 0.52
C MET A 116 3.62 9.41 -0.79
N SER A 117 4.87 8.91 -0.74
CA SER A 117 5.49 8.28 -1.90
C SER A 117 4.70 7.04 -2.35
N LYS A 118 4.60 6.80 -3.66
CA LYS A 118 3.95 5.61 -4.24
C LYS A 118 4.49 4.30 -3.64
N THR A 119 5.80 4.25 -3.41
CA THR A 119 6.47 3.09 -2.80
C THR A 119 5.95 2.83 -1.39
N SER A 120 5.83 3.87 -0.56
CA SER A 120 5.35 3.73 0.81
C SER A 120 3.88 3.28 0.81
N ALA A 121 3.06 3.80 -0.10
CA ALA A 121 1.65 3.42 -0.22
C ALA A 121 1.50 1.95 -0.57
N LEU A 122 2.29 1.50 -1.54
CA LEU A 122 2.34 0.10 -1.95
C LEU A 122 2.81 -0.81 -0.81
N ALA A 123 3.78 -0.38 0.01
CA ALA A 123 4.20 -1.13 1.19
C ALA A 123 3.07 -1.29 2.22
N HIS A 124 2.26 -0.25 2.45
CA HIS A 124 1.11 -0.33 3.36
C HIS A 124 0.03 -1.27 2.85
N ILE A 125 -0.32 -1.18 1.57
CA ILE A 125 -1.26 -2.08 0.89
C ILE A 125 -0.80 -3.53 1.05
N LEU A 126 0.45 -3.81 0.66
CA LEU A 126 1.04 -5.14 0.71
C LEU A 126 1.05 -5.71 2.12
N PHE A 127 1.33 -4.89 3.14
CA PHE A 127 1.25 -5.31 4.53
C PHE A 127 -0.17 -5.71 4.93
N SER A 128 -1.19 -4.90 4.63
CA SER A 128 -2.58 -5.18 5.00
C SER A 128 -3.05 -6.54 4.45
N ILE A 129 -2.75 -6.85 3.20
CA ILE A 129 -3.08 -8.15 2.57
C ILE A 129 -2.36 -9.33 3.22
N THR A 130 -1.21 -9.07 3.87
CA THR A 130 -0.40 -10.11 4.51
C THR A 130 -0.66 -10.26 6.00
N LYS A 131 -1.42 -9.37 6.62
CA LYS A 131 -1.77 -9.47 8.03
C LYS A 131 -2.79 -10.60 8.26
#